data_AF-A0A9E5QNC4-F1
#
_entry.id   AF-A0A9E5QNC4-F1
#
_cell.length_a   1.000
_cell.length_b   1.000
_cell.length_c   1.000
_cell.angle_alpha   90.00
_cell.angle_beta   90.00
_cell.angle_gamma   90.00
#
_symmetry.space_group_name_H-M   'P 1'
#
loop_
_entity.id
_entity.type
_entity.pdbx_description
1 polymer ?
#
loop_
_entity_poly.entity_id
_entity_poly.type
_entity_poly.pdbx_seq_one_letter_code
_entity_poly.pdbx_strand_id
1 'polypeptide(L)'
;VEEPTSRSVIHIHEIVGALVCLLAIVIYLHGSYTFYPLEYHMISLPLFVAGTILIIFNAQTLRTLAFPIAFLLFLIPPPIQAVYTASTTLATFNSEAVYTILKTIGMPVSLTTQYGAPVILLESSEIMPSTFTIDIACAGIYSLIGFTIFAVFFAYIARGTVPKKSIIFLIGFPMIYVLNILRITTI
;
A
#
# COMPACT_ATOMS: atom_id res chain seq x y z
N VAL A 1 44.27 17.98 -11.95
CA VAL A 1 42.95 17.30 -11.83
C VAL A 1 42.23 17.63 -13.12
N GLU A 2 42.29 16.72 -14.09
CA GLU A 2 41.62 16.93 -15.39
C GLU A 2 40.10 16.88 -15.17
N GLU A 3 39.41 17.97 -15.50
CA GLU A 3 37.95 17.98 -15.58
C GLU A 3 37.53 17.03 -16.72
N PRO A 4 36.58 16.10 -16.47
CA PRO A 4 36.11 15.21 -17.50
C PRO A 4 35.45 16.03 -18.61
N THR A 5 35.99 15.90 -19.83
CA THR A 5 35.45 16.56 -21.02
C THR A 5 33.97 16.17 -21.20
N SER A 6 33.11 17.15 -21.52
CA SER A 6 31.65 17.01 -21.66
C SER A 6 31.21 15.76 -22.46
N ARG A 7 31.98 15.33 -23.48
CA ARG A 7 31.74 14.09 -24.25
C ARG A 7 31.82 12.80 -23.43
N SER A 8 32.75 12.71 -22.48
CA SER A 8 32.90 11.51 -21.63
C SER A 8 31.72 11.32 -20.70
N VAL A 9 31.19 12.42 -20.16
CA VAL A 9 30.02 12.43 -19.27
C VAL A 9 28.75 12.02 -20.03
N ILE A 10 28.68 12.34 -21.34
CA ILE A 10 27.57 11.94 -22.20
C ILE A 10 27.47 10.42 -22.32
N HIS A 11 28.58 9.75 -22.67
CA HIS A 11 28.57 8.30 -22.86
C HIS A 11 28.38 7.50 -21.57
N ILE A 12 28.80 8.02 -20.40
CA ILE A 12 28.67 7.29 -19.13
C ILE A 12 27.20 7.06 -18.77
N HIS A 13 26.35 8.09 -18.87
CA HIS A 13 24.95 7.96 -18.49
C HIS A 13 24.13 7.12 -19.48
N GLU A 14 24.49 7.16 -20.77
CA GLU A 14 23.91 6.29 -21.80
C GLU A 14 24.22 4.81 -21.51
N ILE A 15 25.49 4.49 -21.21
CA ILE A 15 25.91 3.11 -20.88
C ILE A 15 25.21 2.63 -19.60
N VAL A 16 25.20 3.45 -18.55
CA VAL A 16 24.51 3.11 -17.30
C VAL A 16 23.02 2.92 -17.54
N GLY A 17 22.38 3.82 -18.29
CA GLY A 17 20.97 3.71 -18.65
C GLY A 17 20.67 2.42 -19.44
N ALA A 18 21.52 2.06 -20.40
CA ALA A 18 21.40 0.82 -21.16
C ALA A 18 21.53 -0.42 -20.28
N LEU A 19 22.48 -0.43 -19.34
CA LEU A 19 22.63 -1.52 -18.37
C LEU A 19 21.40 -1.66 -17.45
N VAL A 20 20.84 -0.53 -16.99
CA VAL A 20 19.62 -0.51 -16.18
C VAL A 20 18.40 -1.01 -16.98
N CYS A 21 18.26 -0.60 -18.25
CA CYS A 21 17.22 -1.11 -19.14
C CYS A 21 17.36 -2.62 -19.39
N LEU A 22 18.59 -3.08 -19.63
CA LEU A 22 18.87 -4.51 -19.81
C LEU A 22 18.48 -5.29 -18.56
N LEU A 23 18.86 -4.80 -17.37
CA LEU A 23 18.46 -5.40 -16.09
C LEU A 23 16.93 -5.48 -15.96
N ALA A 24 16.22 -4.39 -16.29
CA ALA A 24 14.75 -4.38 -16.26
C ALA A 24 14.14 -5.43 -17.18
N ILE A 25 14.67 -5.59 -18.40
CA ILE A 25 14.23 -6.61 -19.37
C ILE A 25 14.53 -8.02 -18.83
N VAL A 26 15.71 -8.25 -18.27
CA VAL A 26 16.08 -9.55 -17.67
C VAL A 26 15.12 -9.90 -16.53
N ILE A 27 14.80 -8.94 -15.65
CA ILE A 27 13.84 -9.14 -14.56
C ILE A 27 12.44 -9.45 -15.11
N TYR A 28 11.98 -8.73 -16.13
CA TYR A 28 10.69 -8.96 -16.77
C TYR A 28 10.59 -10.36 -17.41
N LEU A 29 11.63 -10.76 -18.15
CA LEU A 29 11.73 -12.07 -18.78
C LEU A 29 11.78 -13.16 -17.72
N HIS A 30 12.64 -13.02 -16.72
CA HIS A 30 12.73 -13.96 -15.60
C HIS A 30 11.38 -14.11 -14.90
N GLY A 31 10.73 -13.00 -14.57
CA GLY A 31 9.40 -12.98 -13.96
C GLY A 31 8.37 -13.77 -14.75
N SER A 32 8.39 -13.66 -16.08
CA SER A 32 7.48 -14.38 -16.98
C SER A 32 7.61 -15.91 -16.90
N TYR A 33 8.76 -16.43 -16.45
CA TYR A 33 8.98 -17.87 -16.25
C TYR A 33 8.77 -18.32 -14.79
N THR A 34 8.39 -17.42 -13.88
CA THR A 34 8.14 -17.72 -12.46
C THR A 34 6.65 -17.75 -12.13
N PHE A 35 6.31 -18.24 -10.93
CA PHE A 35 4.95 -18.20 -10.38
C PHE A 35 4.52 -16.82 -9.85
N TYR A 36 5.42 -15.82 -9.87
CA TYR A 36 5.16 -14.46 -9.39
C TYR A 36 5.33 -13.41 -10.50
N PRO A 37 4.78 -13.62 -11.72
CA PRO A 37 5.07 -12.78 -12.87
C PRO A 37 4.68 -11.32 -12.63
N LEU A 38 3.58 -11.09 -11.91
CA LEU A 38 3.06 -9.75 -11.65
C LEU A 38 4.02 -8.91 -10.81
N GLU A 39 4.64 -9.47 -9.75
CA GLU A 39 5.59 -8.74 -8.90
C GLU A 39 6.83 -8.32 -9.69
N TYR A 40 7.39 -9.26 -10.47
CA TYR A 40 8.57 -9.00 -11.32
C TYR A 40 8.28 -8.03 -12.46
N HIS A 41 7.09 -8.10 -13.07
CA HIS A 41 6.69 -7.14 -14.11
C HIS A 41 6.54 -5.74 -13.53
N MET A 42 5.91 -5.60 -12.36
CA MET A 42 5.73 -4.29 -11.73
C MET A 42 7.04 -3.66 -11.27
N ILE A 43 8.03 -4.44 -10.79
CA ILE A 43 9.35 -3.89 -10.42
C ILE A 43 10.22 -3.56 -11.64
N SER A 44 10.03 -4.26 -12.76
CA SER A 44 10.77 -3.96 -13.99
C SER A 44 10.42 -2.59 -14.58
N LEU A 45 9.19 -2.12 -14.37
CA LEU A 45 8.67 -0.86 -14.92
C LEU A 45 9.43 0.39 -14.41
N PRO A 46 9.58 0.66 -13.10
CA PRO A 46 10.34 1.81 -12.62
C PRO A 46 11.81 1.76 -13.02
N LEU A 47 12.41 0.56 -13.08
CA LEU A 47 13.78 0.39 -13.55
C LEU A 47 13.91 0.75 -15.04
N PHE A 48 13.00 0.27 -15.87
CA PHE A 48 12.97 0.58 -17.30
C PHE A 48 12.76 2.09 -17.55
N VAL A 49 11.85 2.72 -16.81
CA VAL A 49 11.63 4.17 -16.87
C VAL A 49 12.89 4.93 -16.43
N ALA A 50 13.57 4.50 -15.36
CA ALA A 50 14.82 5.13 -14.92
C ALA A 50 15.93 5.02 -15.98
N GLY A 51 16.11 3.83 -16.58
CA GLY A 51 17.11 3.61 -17.62
C GLY A 51 16.83 4.40 -18.89
N THR A 52 15.57 4.47 -19.34
CA THR A 52 15.18 5.27 -20.51
C THR A 52 15.38 6.77 -20.29
N ILE A 53 15.10 7.29 -19.09
CA ILE A 53 15.36 8.69 -18.75
C ILE A 53 16.87 8.99 -18.77
N LEU A 54 17.71 8.06 -18.31
CA LEU A 54 19.16 8.21 -18.40
C LEU A 54 19.64 8.26 -19.86
N ILE A 55 19.13 7.39 -20.73
CA ILE A 55 19.52 7.34 -22.15
C ILE A 55 19.06 8.58 -22.92
N ILE A 56 17.81 9.02 -22.72
CA ILE A 56 17.22 10.11 -23.51
C ILE A 56 17.67 11.49 -22.98
N PHE A 57 17.88 11.59 -21.67
CA PHE A 57 18.18 12.86 -21.01
C PHE A 57 19.55 12.81 -20.32
N ASN A 58 19.58 12.66 -18.99
CA ASN A 58 20.78 12.62 -18.17
C ASN A 58 20.41 12.33 -16.69
N ALA A 59 21.43 12.20 -15.85
CA ALA A 59 21.27 11.96 -14.42
C ALA A 59 20.57 13.11 -13.66
N GLN A 60 20.64 14.36 -14.15
CA GLN A 60 19.98 15.50 -13.50
C GLN A 60 18.45 15.42 -13.69
N THR A 61 17.99 15.05 -14.88
CA THR A 61 16.58 14.78 -15.16
C THR A 61 16.09 13.58 -14.35
N LEU A 62 16.88 12.51 -14.27
CA LEU A 62 16.56 11.36 -13.42
C LEU A 62 16.41 11.77 -11.94
N ARG A 63 17.32 12.59 -11.41
CA ARG A 63 17.23 13.08 -10.02
C ARG A 63 15.99 13.93 -9.77
N THR A 64 15.57 14.71 -10.77
CA THR A 64 14.34 15.51 -10.69
C THR A 64 13.09 14.63 -10.71
N LEU A 65 13.12 13.53 -11.47
CA LEU A 65 12.02 12.56 -11.59
C LEU A 65 12.12 11.38 -10.62
N ALA A 66 13.10 11.38 -9.70
CA ALA A 66 13.35 10.27 -8.80
C ALA A 66 12.14 9.93 -7.92
N PHE A 67 11.41 10.95 -7.45
CA PHE A 67 10.19 10.72 -6.68
C PHE A 67 9.07 10.10 -7.53
N PRO A 68 8.66 10.67 -8.68
CA PRO A 68 7.69 10.02 -9.57
C PRO A 68 8.04 8.57 -9.95
N ILE A 69 9.32 8.29 -10.19
CA ILE A 69 9.80 6.93 -10.52
C ILE A 69 9.69 6.01 -9.31
N ALA A 70 10.13 6.45 -8.13
CA ALA A 70 9.98 5.69 -6.90
C ALA A 70 8.51 5.48 -6.53
N PHE A 71 7.63 6.43 -6.87
CA PHE A 71 6.19 6.32 -6.65
C PHE A 71 5.55 5.17 -7.45
N LEU A 72 6.14 4.77 -8.59
CA LEU A 72 5.71 3.58 -9.34
C LEU A 72 5.93 2.28 -8.56
N LEU A 73 6.76 2.27 -7.51
CA LEU A 73 6.91 1.09 -6.64
C LEU A 73 5.62 0.75 -5.89
N PHE A 74 4.71 1.72 -5.68
CA PHE A 74 3.38 1.43 -5.11
C PHE A 74 2.49 0.59 -6.02
N LEU A 75 2.88 0.38 -7.28
CA LEU A 75 2.20 -0.52 -8.21
C LEU A 75 2.54 -1.99 -7.93
N ILE A 76 3.65 -2.25 -7.26
CA ILE A 76 4.06 -3.59 -6.84
C ILE A 76 3.10 -4.03 -5.72
N PRO A 77 2.33 -5.11 -5.90
CA PRO A 77 1.45 -5.56 -4.83
C PRO A 77 2.29 -5.99 -3.63
N PRO A 78 1.88 -5.64 -2.40
CA PRO A 78 2.51 -6.18 -1.21
C PRO A 78 2.33 -7.71 -1.15
N PRO A 79 3.26 -8.44 -0.51
CA PRO A 79 3.17 -9.89 -0.36
C PRO A 79 1.84 -10.31 0.27
N ILE A 80 1.16 -11.30 -0.31
CA ILE A 80 -0.19 -11.67 0.10
C ILE A 80 -0.27 -12.10 1.57
N GLN A 81 0.75 -12.76 2.11
CA GLN A 81 0.84 -13.13 3.52
C GLN A 81 0.91 -11.91 4.44
N ALA A 82 1.63 -10.85 4.04
CA ALA A 82 1.72 -9.62 4.82
C ALA A 82 0.37 -8.90 4.85
N VAL A 83 -0.33 -8.83 3.71
CA VAL A 83 -1.68 -8.26 3.64
C VAL A 83 -2.65 -9.09 4.48
N TYR A 84 -2.60 -10.41 4.37
CA TYR A 84 -3.49 -11.30 5.11
C TYR A 84 -3.32 -11.15 6.63
N THR A 85 -2.09 -11.21 7.13
CA THR A 85 -1.78 -11.07 8.57
C THR A 85 -2.14 -9.68 9.11
N ALA A 86 -1.89 -8.62 8.33
CA ALA A 86 -2.32 -7.28 8.70
C ALA A 86 -3.86 -7.18 8.75
N SER A 87 -4.54 -7.81 7.79
CA SER A 87 -6.00 -7.78 7.70
C SER A 87 -6.67 -8.55 8.84
N THR A 88 -6.15 -9.73 9.22
CA THR A 88 -6.69 -10.49 10.35
C THR A 88 -6.54 -9.72 11.65
N THR A 89 -5.37 -9.12 11.88
CA THR A 89 -5.12 -8.26 13.05
C THR A 89 -6.13 -7.11 13.09
N LEU A 90 -6.32 -6.42 11.97
CA LEU A 90 -7.22 -5.28 11.87
C LEU A 90 -8.69 -5.72 12.02
N ALA A 91 -9.08 -6.88 11.50
CA ALA A 91 -10.41 -7.46 11.67
C ALA A 91 -10.71 -7.73 13.15
N THR A 92 -9.78 -8.32 13.90
CA THR A 92 -9.94 -8.56 15.34
C THR A 92 -10.13 -7.26 16.11
N PHE A 93 -9.26 -6.27 15.90
CA PHE A 93 -9.36 -4.96 16.55
C PHE A 93 -10.68 -4.24 16.22
N ASN A 94 -11.10 -4.24 14.95
CA ASN A 94 -12.38 -3.66 14.55
C ASN A 94 -13.55 -4.38 15.24
N SER A 95 -13.50 -5.71 15.33
CA SER A 95 -14.57 -6.52 15.94
C SER A 95 -14.70 -6.26 17.44
N GLU A 96 -13.59 -6.12 18.15
CA GLU A 96 -13.59 -5.75 19.58
C GLU A 96 -14.17 -4.34 19.80
N ALA A 97 -13.80 -3.38 18.95
CA ALA A 97 -14.32 -2.02 19.02
C ALA A 97 -15.83 -1.99 18.75
N VAL A 98 -16.30 -2.66 17.69
CA VAL A 98 -17.73 -2.75 17.35
C VAL A 98 -18.50 -3.47 18.46
N TYR A 99 -18.01 -4.61 18.95
CA TYR A 99 -18.60 -5.33 20.08
C TYR A 99 -18.80 -4.42 21.29
N THR A 100 -17.76 -3.65 21.65
CA THR A 100 -17.81 -2.72 22.79
C THR A 100 -18.88 -1.65 22.56
N ILE A 101 -18.91 -1.04 21.36
CA ILE A 101 -19.91 -0.02 21.01
C ILE A 101 -21.33 -0.60 21.10
N LEU A 102 -21.60 -1.73 20.44
CA LEU A 102 -22.93 -2.35 20.42
C LEU A 102 -23.40 -2.75 21.83
N LYS A 103 -22.49 -3.32 22.65
CA LYS A 103 -22.78 -3.68 24.04
C LYS A 103 -23.06 -2.45 24.91
N THR A 104 -22.33 -1.35 24.72
CA THR A 104 -22.59 -0.09 25.46
C THR A 104 -23.92 0.55 25.09
N ILE A 105 -24.41 0.33 23.87
CA ILE A 105 -25.75 0.77 23.42
C ILE A 105 -26.87 -0.16 23.95
N GLY A 106 -26.51 -1.26 24.61
CA GLY A 106 -27.45 -2.19 25.25
C GLY A 106 -27.95 -3.31 24.32
N MET A 107 -27.30 -3.53 23.18
CA MET A 107 -27.65 -4.66 22.31
C MET A 107 -27.15 -5.99 22.89
N PRO A 108 -27.96 -7.07 22.83
CA PRO A 108 -27.56 -8.39 23.29
C PRO A 108 -26.63 -9.02 22.26
N VAL A 109 -25.34 -8.70 22.36
CA VAL A 109 -24.30 -9.17 21.44
C VAL A 109 -23.24 -9.99 22.15
N SER A 110 -22.74 -11.01 21.48
CA SER A 110 -21.64 -11.86 21.91
C SER A 110 -20.56 -11.91 20.84
N LEU A 111 -19.29 -11.80 21.26
CA LEU A 111 -18.13 -11.90 20.36
C LEU A 111 -17.54 -13.31 20.49
N THR A 112 -17.47 -14.03 19.38
CA THR A 112 -16.84 -15.35 19.29
C THR A 112 -15.85 -15.40 18.14
N THR A 113 -15.08 -16.47 18.06
CA THR A 113 -14.16 -16.74 16.95
C THR A 113 -14.59 -18.03 16.26
N GLN A 114 -14.99 -17.96 15.00
CA GLN A 114 -15.31 -19.13 14.18
C GLN A 114 -14.33 -19.24 13.03
N TYR A 115 -13.72 -20.42 12.86
CA TYR A 115 -12.72 -20.68 11.81
C TYR A 115 -11.56 -19.66 11.76
N GLY A 116 -11.20 -19.09 12.92
CA GLY A 116 -10.13 -18.10 13.03
C GLY A 116 -10.54 -16.66 12.72
N ALA A 117 -11.80 -16.41 12.34
CA ALA A 117 -12.34 -15.06 12.12
C ALA A 117 -13.23 -14.62 13.29
N PRO A 118 -13.21 -13.33 13.68
CA PRO A 118 -14.10 -12.79 14.70
C PRO A 118 -15.54 -12.68 14.17
N VAL A 119 -16.49 -13.14 14.98
CA VAL A 119 -17.93 -13.17 14.67
C VAL A 119 -18.70 -12.49 15.79
N ILE A 120 -19.54 -11.52 15.43
CA ILE A 120 -20.49 -10.88 16.33
C ILE A 120 -21.83 -11.59 16.18
N LEU A 121 -22.34 -12.13 17.28
CA LEU A 121 -23.62 -12.82 17.36
C LEU A 121 -24.65 -11.87 17.98
N LEU A 122 -25.79 -11.65 17.34
CA LEU A 122 -26.92 -10.94 17.92
C LEU A 122 -27.91 -11.95 18.51
N GLU A 123 -28.10 -11.88 19.83
CA GLU A 123 -29.00 -12.74 20.60
C GLU A 123 -30.41 -12.12 20.62
N SER A 124 -30.99 -11.89 19.43
CA SER A 124 -32.21 -11.08 19.28
C SER A 124 -33.52 -11.88 19.40
N SER A 125 -33.52 -13.21 19.26
CA SER A 125 -34.72 -14.04 19.54
C SER A 125 -34.37 -15.53 19.56
N GLU A 126 -35.02 -16.30 20.43
CA GLU A 126 -34.80 -17.75 20.68
C GLU A 126 -34.96 -18.66 19.44
N ILE A 127 -35.40 -18.12 18.29
CA ILE A 127 -35.77 -18.91 17.10
C ILE A 127 -34.67 -18.90 16.02
N MET A 128 -33.84 -17.86 15.90
CA MET A 128 -32.66 -17.86 15.02
C MET A 128 -31.72 -16.69 15.38
N PRO A 129 -30.51 -16.94 15.90
CA PRO A 129 -29.52 -15.88 16.12
C PRO A 129 -29.02 -15.34 14.78
N SER A 130 -29.02 -14.03 14.60
CA SER A 130 -28.39 -13.39 13.45
C SER A 130 -26.88 -13.27 13.69
N THR A 131 -26.10 -13.95 12.85
CA THR A 131 -24.64 -13.95 12.95
C THR A 131 -24.05 -12.94 11.98
N PHE A 132 -23.24 -12.01 12.49
CA PHE A 132 -22.51 -11.04 11.68
C PHE A 132 -21.01 -11.34 11.78
N THR A 133 -20.46 -11.97 10.75
CA THR A 133 -19.04 -12.31 10.67
C THR A 133 -18.24 -11.15 10.11
N ILE A 134 -17.26 -10.67 10.87
CA ILE A 134 -16.32 -9.65 10.42
C ILE A 134 -15.10 -10.38 9.86
N ASP A 135 -15.18 -10.74 8.58
CA ASP A 135 -14.08 -11.39 7.90
C ASP A 135 -13.07 -10.36 7.35
N ILE A 136 -11.96 -10.85 6.78
CA ILE A 136 -10.85 -10.08 6.19
C ILE A 136 -11.33 -8.98 5.23
N ALA A 137 -12.42 -9.21 4.52
CA ALA A 137 -13.03 -8.21 3.63
C ALA A 137 -13.43 -6.92 4.36
N CYS A 138 -13.81 -7.02 5.65
CA CYS A 138 -14.22 -5.90 6.48
C CYS A 138 -13.06 -5.21 7.22
N ALA A 139 -11.86 -5.81 7.19
CA ALA A 139 -10.68 -5.32 7.91
C ALA A 139 -10.28 -3.87 7.56
N GLY A 140 -10.52 -3.45 6.31
CA GLY A 140 -10.20 -2.09 5.85
C GLY A 140 -8.76 -1.92 5.36
N ILE A 141 -8.01 -3.01 5.13
CA ILE A 141 -6.60 -2.95 4.70
C ILE A 141 -6.42 -2.20 3.36
N TYR A 142 -7.35 -2.39 2.41
CA TYR A 142 -7.27 -1.74 1.11
C TYR A 142 -7.51 -0.23 1.21
N SER A 143 -8.36 0.21 2.12
CA SER A 143 -8.54 1.63 2.43
C SER A 143 -7.27 2.25 3.02
N LEU A 144 -6.54 1.50 3.85
CA LEU A 144 -5.27 1.92 4.44
C LEU A 144 -4.16 2.03 3.40
N ILE A 145 -4.06 1.04 2.51
CA ILE A 145 -3.10 1.04 1.39
C ILE A 145 -3.40 2.22 0.47
N GLY A 146 -4.67 2.39 0.06
CA GLY A 146 -5.08 3.50 -0.81
C GLY A 146 -4.79 4.87 -0.19
N PHE A 147 -5.08 5.03 1.11
CA PHE A 147 -4.71 6.24 1.82
C PHE A 147 -3.21 6.46 1.87
N THR A 148 -2.40 5.43 2.09
CA THR A 148 -0.94 5.54 2.12
C THR A 148 -0.41 6.03 0.76
N ILE A 149 -0.92 5.48 -0.34
CA ILE A 149 -0.54 5.89 -1.70
C ILE A 149 -0.92 7.36 -1.93
N PHE A 150 -2.18 7.71 -1.66
CA PHE A 150 -2.66 9.09 -1.78
C PHE A 150 -1.88 10.04 -0.87
N ALA A 151 -1.58 9.61 0.33
CA ALA A 151 -0.84 10.36 1.33
C ALA A 151 0.55 10.72 0.82
N VAL A 152 1.31 9.72 0.39
CA VAL A 152 2.66 9.92 -0.14
C VAL A 152 2.64 10.83 -1.37
N PHE A 153 1.67 10.66 -2.26
CA PHE A 153 1.49 11.54 -3.41
C PHE A 153 1.17 12.99 -2.99
N PHE A 154 0.22 13.16 -2.07
CA PHE A 154 -0.16 14.48 -1.55
C PHE A 154 1.00 15.14 -0.82
N ALA A 155 1.79 14.39 -0.06
CA ALA A 155 2.99 14.88 0.63
C ALA A 155 3.99 15.51 -0.35
N TYR A 156 4.11 14.94 -1.54
CA TYR A 156 5.02 15.40 -2.56
C TYR A 156 4.52 16.68 -3.24
N ILE A 157 3.26 16.72 -3.66
CA ILE A 157 2.72 17.89 -4.40
C ILE A 157 2.35 19.07 -3.49
N ALA A 158 1.98 18.81 -2.24
CA ALA A 158 1.54 19.84 -1.32
C ALA A 158 2.69 20.79 -1.00
N ARG A 159 2.44 22.10 -1.04
CA ARG A 159 3.41 23.10 -0.58
C ARG A 159 3.34 23.18 0.94
N GLY A 160 4.47 22.99 1.63
CA GLY A 160 4.52 23.08 3.09
C GLY A 160 5.73 22.39 3.71
N THR A 161 5.94 22.64 5.00
CA THR A 161 7.02 22.01 5.76
C THR A 161 6.72 20.53 6.01
N VAL A 162 7.75 19.69 5.92
CA VAL A 162 7.68 18.23 6.17
C VAL A 162 6.87 17.87 7.44
N PRO A 163 7.09 18.50 8.62
CA PRO A 163 6.34 18.13 9.82
C PRO A 163 4.82 18.36 9.72
N LYS A 164 4.37 19.44 9.06
CA LYS A 164 2.94 19.70 8.90
C LYS A 164 2.27 18.62 8.04
N LYS A 165 2.97 18.15 7.01
CA LYS A 165 2.51 17.05 6.15
C LYS A 165 2.44 15.74 6.93
N SER A 166 3.47 15.43 7.71
CA SER A 166 3.52 14.22 8.55
C SER A 166 2.38 14.17 9.57
N ILE A 167 1.99 15.30 10.17
CA ILE A 167 0.86 15.37 11.11
C ILE A 167 -0.45 15.00 10.41
N ILE A 168 -0.69 15.51 9.21
CA ILE A 168 -1.90 15.18 8.43
C ILE A 168 -1.98 13.67 8.19
N PHE A 169 -0.85 13.02 7.89
CA PHE A 169 -0.83 11.56 7.74
C PHE A 169 -1.08 10.85 9.04
N LEU A 170 -0.41 11.26 10.12
CA LEU A 170 -0.56 10.65 11.44
C LEU A 170 -2.01 10.73 11.95
N ILE A 171 -2.76 11.77 11.57
CA ILE A 171 -4.18 11.91 11.89
C ILE A 171 -5.07 11.10 10.93
N GLY A 172 -4.71 11.03 9.64
CA GLY A 172 -5.53 10.31 8.66
C GLY A 172 -5.58 8.80 8.87
N PHE A 173 -4.48 8.18 9.35
CA PHE A 173 -4.46 6.76 9.71
C PHE A 173 -5.54 6.36 10.74
N PRO A 174 -5.59 6.97 11.95
CA PRO A 174 -6.65 6.68 12.92
C PRO A 174 -8.02 7.14 12.43
N MET A 175 -8.12 8.20 11.63
CA MET A 175 -9.40 8.63 11.06
C MET A 175 -10.03 7.56 10.16
N ILE A 176 -9.26 6.94 9.27
CA ILE A 176 -9.74 5.86 8.39
C ILE A 176 -10.19 4.65 9.21
N TYR A 177 -9.43 4.35 10.26
CA TYR A 177 -9.79 3.28 11.18
C TYR A 177 -11.14 3.54 11.87
N VAL A 178 -11.35 4.75 12.41
CA VAL A 178 -12.62 5.15 13.02
C VAL A 178 -13.76 5.09 12.01
N LEU A 179 -13.56 5.57 10.78
CA LEU A 179 -14.57 5.49 9.72
C LEU A 179 -14.91 4.03 9.36
N ASN A 180 -13.93 3.12 9.40
CA ASN A 180 -14.18 1.70 9.16
C ASN A 180 -15.01 1.07 10.29
N ILE A 181 -14.73 1.40 11.55
CA ILE A 181 -15.55 0.95 12.70
C ILE A 181 -16.98 1.47 12.57
N LEU A 182 -17.15 2.76 12.27
CA LEU A 182 -18.46 3.37 12.07
C LEU A 182 -19.24 2.67 10.95
N ARG A 183 -18.59 2.42 9.80
CA ARG A 183 -19.19 1.68 8.68
C ARG A 183 -19.71 0.32 9.15
N ILE A 184 -18.89 -0.46 9.87
CA ILE A 184 -19.27 -1.79 10.35
C ILE A 184 -20.42 -1.71 11.36
N THR A 185 -20.39 -0.72 12.26
CA THR A 185 -21.42 -0.55 13.30
C THR A 185 -22.79 -0.19 12.72
N THR A 186 -22.83 0.52 11.59
CA THR A 186 -24.08 0.97 10.95
C THR A 186 -24.72 -0.05 10.00
N ILE A 187 -23.98 -1.09 9.60
CA ILE A 187 -24.48 -2.18 8.75
C ILE A 187 -25.28 -3.14 9.62
#